data_AF-A0A483EPG4-F1
#
_entry.id   AF-A0A483EPG4-F1
#
_cell.length_a   1.000
_cell.length_b   1.000
_cell.length_c   1.000
_cell.angle_alpha   90.00
_cell.angle_beta   90.00
_cell.angle_gamma   90.00
#
_symmetry.space_group_name_H-M   'P 1'
#
loop_
_entity.id
_entity.type
_entity.pdbx_description
1 polymer ?
#
loop_
_entity_poly.entity_id
_entity_poly.type
_entity_poly.pdbx_seq_one_letter_code
_entity_poly.pdbx_strand_id
1 'polypeptide(L)'
;ILTLQLEHYTQDLNRKNAIIEKNVKQVNSLISENKELRSQVQQQRIDEKIPTYVNDVKSDLASDDKHFILMSIIWSIAGVFFGFLAVISAFFTLYMNLDLKNLTNLQLIYIFTRGLVGIAILSWLSYICLSNSKKYTHESIRRKDRRHALMFGQVFLQIYGSTATKEDAIEVFKDWNISGDSAFSGQTEQPPSFASFLNTIKDKVKVTGSDKETD
;
A
#
# COMPACT_ATOMS: atom_id res chain seq x y z
N ILE A 1 62.06 -68.52 2.16
CA ILE A 1 62.43 -67.11 1.83
C ILE A 1 61.28 -66.43 1.09
N LEU A 2 60.85 -66.96 -0.06
CA LEU A 2 59.71 -66.44 -0.83
C LEU A 2 58.38 -66.37 -0.04
N THR A 3 58.07 -67.39 0.75
CA THR A 3 56.87 -67.44 1.61
C THR A 3 56.86 -66.34 2.69
N LEU A 4 57.99 -66.14 3.36
CA LEU A 4 58.17 -65.09 4.37
C LEU A 4 58.08 -63.68 3.78
N GLN A 5 58.60 -63.46 2.56
CA GLN A 5 58.44 -62.19 1.86
C GLN A 5 56.99 -61.93 1.46
N LEU A 6 56.27 -62.97 1.02
CA LEU A 6 54.87 -62.89 0.65
C LEU A 6 54.00 -62.56 1.88
N GLU A 7 54.27 -63.21 3.01
CA GLU A 7 53.57 -62.98 4.28
C GLU A 7 53.81 -61.55 4.80
N HIS A 8 55.06 -61.09 4.81
CA HIS A 8 55.40 -59.71 5.15
C HIS A 8 54.71 -58.69 4.23
N TYR A 9 54.65 -58.97 2.92
CA TYR A 9 53.95 -58.13 1.96
C TYR A 9 52.44 -58.07 2.21
N THR A 10 51.80 -59.21 2.49
CA THR A 10 50.37 -59.26 2.83
C THR A 10 50.08 -58.51 4.13
N GLN A 11 50.97 -58.58 5.11
CA GLN A 11 50.83 -57.88 6.38
C GLN A 11 50.97 -56.36 6.23
N ASP A 12 51.92 -55.89 5.40
CA ASP A 12 52.07 -54.47 5.06
C ASP A 12 50.85 -53.95 4.25
N LEU A 13 50.34 -54.76 3.33
CA LEU A 13 49.13 -54.43 2.56
C LEU A 13 47.90 -54.28 3.48
N ASN A 14 47.72 -55.21 4.42
CA ASN A 14 46.64 -55.16 5.40
C ASN A 14 46.77 -53.94 6.33
N ARG A 15 48.00 -53.61 6.76
CA ARG A 15 48.27 -52.41 7.57
C ARG A 15 47.93 -51.13 6.80
N LYS A 16 48.31 -51.04 5.52
CA LYS A 16 47.98 -49.91 4.65
C LYS A 16 46.47 -49.79 4.45
N ASN A 17 45.77 -50.90 4.21
CA ASN A 17 44.31 -50.91 4.07
C ASN A 17 43.59 -50.43 5.34
N ALA A 18 44.04 -50.85 6.51
CA ALA A 18 43.48 -50.39 7.79
C ALA A 18 43.68 -48.88 8.01
N ILE A 19 44.84 -48.34 7.60
CA ILE A 19 45.11 -46.89 7.63
C ILE A 19 44.20 -46.14 6.66
N ILE A 20 44.01 -46.68 5.45
CA ILE A 20 43.12 -46.09 4.44
C ILE A 20 41.67 -46.06 4.94
N GLU A 21 41.16 -47.16 5.49
CA GLU A 21 39.81 -47.20 6.06
C GLU A 21 39.61 -46.18 7.17
N LYS A 22 40.60 -46.04 8.06
CA LYS A 22 40.57 -45.05 9.13
C LYS A 22 40.52 -43.62 8.58
N ASN A 23 41.35 -43.32 7.58
CA ASN A 23 41.37 -42.00 6.94
C ASN A 23 40.05 -41.72 6.20
N VAL A 24 39.48 -42.71 5.50
CA VAL A 24 38.18 -42.58 4.81
C VAL A 24 37.06 -42.29 5.81
N LYS A 25 37.03 -43.01 6.94
CA LYS A 25 36.05 -42.73 8.02
C LYS A 25 36.19 -41.32 8.56
N GLN A 26 37.42 -40.86 8.80
CA GLN A 26 37.69 -39.51 9.31
C GLN A 26 37.32 -38.42 8.30
N VAL A 27 37.57 -38.64 7.00
CA VAL A 27 37.14 -37.73 5.93
C VAL A 27 35.62 -37.65 5.87
N ASN A 28 34.92 -38.78 5.96
CA ASN A 28 33.45 -38.80 5.95
C ASN A 28 32.85 -38.11 7.18
N SER A 29 33.43 -38.24 8.37
CA SER A 29 33.01 -37.49 9.55
C SER A 29 33.26 -35.99 9.39
N LEU A 30 34.41 -35.59 8.84
CA LEU A 30 34.72 -34.18 8.60
C LEU A 30 33.83 -33.54 7.54
N ILE A 31 33.41 -34.31 6.53
CA ILE A 31 32.46 -33.87 5.50
C ILE A 31 31.08 -33.65 6.10
N SER A 32 30.61 -34.56 6.96
CA SER A 32 29.31 -34.42 7.61
C SER A 32 29.29 -33.23 8.58
N GLU A 33 30.33 -33.07 9.40
CA GLU A 33 30.50 -31.92 10.29
C GLU A 33 30.60 -30.59 9.52
N ASN A 34 31.36 -30.54 8.41
CA ASN A 34 31.40 -29.35 7.54
C ASN A 34 30.03 -29.02 6.95
N LYS A 35 29.24 -30.02 6.57
CA LYS A 35 27.91 -29.81 5.99
C LYS A 35 26.96 -29.24 7.03
N GLU A 36 27.03 -29.73 8.27
CA GLU A 36 26.26 -29.24 9.41
C GLU A 36 26.67 -27.81 9.81
N LEU A 37 27.97 -27.55 9.96
CA LEU A 37 28.50 -26.21 10.24
C LEU A 37 28.13 -25.21 9.15
N ARG A 38 28.18 -25.61 7.87
CA ARG A 38 27.72 -24.76 6.76
C ARG A 38 26.24 -24.47 6.87
N SER A 39 25.40 -25.44 7.23
CA SER A 39 23.97 -25.19 7.42
C SER A 39 23.72 -24.24 8.59
N GLN A 40 24.44 -24.41 9.71
CA GLN A 40 24.34 -23.54 10.89
C GLN A 40 24.81 -22.11 10.59
N VAL A 41 25.94 -21.93 9.90
CA VAL A 41 26.44 -20.61 9.49
C VAL A 41 25.49 -19.95 8.49
N GLN A 42 24.88 -20.74 7.61
CA GLN A 42 23.91 -20.24 6.64
C GLN A 42 22.61 -19.83 7.35
N GLN A 43 22.15 -20.58 8.35
CA GLN A 43 21.07 -20.18 9.25
C GLN A 43 21.39 -18.89 10.02
N GLN A 44 22.57 -18.79 10.65
CA GLN A 44 22.98 -17.59 11.38
C GLN A 44 23.07 -16.33 10.50
N ARG A 45 23.56 -16.44 9.27
CA ARG A 45 23.61 -15.28 8.34
C ARG A 45 22.23 -14.84 7.87
N ILE A 46 21.28 -15.77 7.76
CA ILE A 46 19.88 -15.47 7.42
C ILE A 46 19.19 -14.79 8.60
N ASP A 47 19.45 -15.24 9.82
CA ASP A 47 18.85 -14.74 11.06
C ASP A 47 19.25 -13.30 11.43
N GLU A 48 20.44 -12.82 11.02
CA GLU A 48 20.94 -11.51 11.47
C GLU A 48 20.75 -10.36 10.45
N LYS A 49 20.88 -10.62 9.14
CA LYS A 49 20.91 -9.54 8.12
C LYS A 49 19.60 -9.29 7.38
N ILE A 50 18.81 -10.33 7.10
CA ILE A 50 17.53 -10.19 6.41
C ILE A 50 16.46 -9.48 7.27
N PRO A 51 16.31 -9.77 8.58
CA PRO A 51 15.30 -9.08 9.38
C PRO A 51 15.60 -7.59 9.52
N THR A 52 16.86 -7.19 9.60
CA THR A 52 17.27 -5.79 9.76
C THR A 52 16.91 -4.94 8.54
N TYR A 53 17.28 -5.39 7.33
CA TYR A 53 16.95 -4.66 6.08
C TYR A 53 15.43 -4.53 5.86
N VAL A 54 14.67 -5.61 6.14
CA VAL A 54 13.21 -5.57 5.98
C VAL A 54 12.55 -4.70 7.06
N ASN A 55 13.11 -4.68 8.28
CA ASN A 55 12.60 -3.83 9.35
C ASN A 55 12.82 -2.34 9.07
N ASP A 56 13.96 -1.95 8.49
CA ASP A 56 14.24 -0.57 8.11
C ASP A 56 13.27 -0.08 7.02
N VAL A 57 13.07 -0.88 5.96
CA VAL A 57 12.07 -0.58 4.91
C VAL A 57 10.66 -0.51 5.51
N LYS A 58 10.33 -1.40 6.45
CA LYS A 58 9.03 -1.40 7.14
C LYS A 58 8.85 -0.16 8.02
N SER A 59 9.89 0.34 8.68
CA SER A 59 9.81 1.55 9.51
C SER A 59 9.66 2.81 8.67
N ASP A 60 10.37 2.90 7.55
CA ASP A 60 10.26 4.03 6.63
C ASP A 60 8.87 4.10 6.03
N LEU A 61 8.34 2.96 5.56
CA LEU A 61 6.95 2.88 5.12
C LEU A 61 5.97 3.18 6.26
N ALA A 62 6.25 2.80 7.52
CA ALA A 62 5.41 3.12 8.69
C ALA A 62 5.29 4.62 8.96
N SER A 63 6.41 5.34 8.84
CA SER A 63 6.43 6.79 9.00
C SER A 63 5.60 7.46 7.92
N ASP A 64 5.80 7.05 6.66
CA ASP A 64 5.07 7.56 5.51
C ASP A 64 3.56 7.32 5.59
N ASP A 65 3.11 6.12 5.99
CA ASP A 65 1.67 5.83 6.09
C ASP A 65 0.98 6.73 7.12
N LYS A 66 1.65 7.04 8.24
CA LYS A 66 1.11 7.97 9.23
C LYS A 66 0.90 9.35 8.63
N HIS A 67 1.79 9.81 7.76
CA HIS A 67 1.63 11.08 7.07
C HIS A 67 0.38 11.10 6.18
N PHE A 68 0.18 10.08 5.35
CA PHE A 68 -1.00 10.01 4.47
C PHE A 68 -2.32 9.91 5.26
N ILE A 69 -2.34 9.12 6.33
CA ILE A 69 -3.51 9.00 7.22
C ILE A 69 -3.80 10.33 7.91
N LEU A 70 -2.77 10.99 8.46
CA LEU A 70 -2.92 12.28 9.13
C LEU A 70 -3.45 13.34 8.17
N MET A 71 -2.89 13.43 6.97
CA MET A 71 -3.35 14.37 5.95
C MET A 71 -4.80 14.07 5.54
N SER A 72 -5.20 12.80 5.38
CA SER A 72 -6.59 12.44 5.11
C SER A 72 -7.55 12.98 6.19
N ILE A 73 -7.18 12.80 7.47
CA ILE A 73 -7.99 13.26 8.61
C ILE A 73 -8.07 14.79 8.63
N ILE A 74 -6.96 15.50 8.46
CA ILE A 74 -6.93 16.97 8.45
C ILE A 74 -7.84 17.52 7.34
N TRP A 75 -7.71 16.99 6.13
CA TRP A 75 -8.55 17.40 4.99
C TRP A 75 -10.03 17.05 5.20
N SER A 76 -10.33 15.93 5.87
CA SER A 76 -11.71 15.56 6.22
C SER A 76 -12.33 16.53 7.21
N ILE A 77 -11.62 16.83 8.31
CA ILE A 77 -12.07 17.77 9.36
C ILE A 77 -12.27 19.16 8.76
N ALA A 78 -11.33 19.64 7.95
CA ALA A 78 -11.45 20.92 7.26
C ALA A 78 -12.68 20.96 6.34
N GLY A 79 -12.94 19.90 5.58
CA GLY A 79 -14.11 19.80 4.71
C GLY A 79 -15.41 19.87 5.49
N VAL A 80 -15.55 19.07 6.54
CA VAL A 80 -16.71 19.09 7.43
C VAL A 80 -16.91 20.48 8.06
N PHE A 81 -15.83 21.11 8.51
CA PHE A 81 -15.87 22.47 9.07
C PHE A 81 -16.41 23.50 8.07
N PHE A 82 -15.92 23.51 6.82
CA PHE A 82 -16.42 24.42 5.79
C PHE A 82 -17.87 24.10 5.39
N GLY A 83 -18.27 22.83 5.38
CA GLY A 83 -19.65 22.42 5.16
C GLY A 83 -20.59 22.96 6.24
N PHE A 84 -20.22 22.83 7.52
CA PHE A 84 -20.97 23.44 8.62
C PHE A 84 -21.02 24.96 8.52
N LEU A 85 -19.91 25.61 8.18
CA LEU A 85 -19.85 27.05 8.01
C LEU A 85 -20.77 27.54 6.87
N ALA A 86 -20.90 26.76 5.79
CA ALA A 86 -21.83 27.05 4.70
C ALA A 86 -23.29 27.06 5.19
N VAL A 87 -23.67 26.07 6.00
CA VAL A 87 -25.01 25.97 6.61
C VAL A 87 -25.26 27.14 7.56
N ILE A 88 -24.31 27.46 8.44
CA ILE A 88 -24.40 28.60 9.36
C ILE A 88 -24.55 29.91 8.58
N SER A 89 -23.75 30.10 7.52
CA SER A 89 -23.82 31.29 6.65
C SER A 89 -25.18 31.44 5.98
N ALA A 90 -25.81 30.34 5.55
CA ALA A 90 -27.15 30.35 4.97
C ALA A 90 -28.20 30.84 5.99
N PHE A 91 -28.20 30.28 7.19
CA PHE A 91 -29.12 30.69 8.26
C PHE A 91 -28.85 32.13 8.73
N PHE A 92 -27.59 32.52 8.84
CA PHE A 92 -27.21 33.88 9.24
C PHE A 92 -27.68 34.92 8.21
N THR A 93 -27.54 34.61 6.92
CA THR A 93 -28.03 35.47 5.84
C THR A 93 -29.55 35.63 5.89
N LEU A 94 -30.30 34.57 6.20
CA LEU A 94 -31.75 34.64 6.38
C LEU A 94 -32.14 35.46 7.62
N TYR A 95 -31.47 35.23 8.75
CA TYR A 95 -31.77 35.91 10.02
C TYR A 95 -31.56 37.43 9.93
N MET A 96 -30.46 37.89 9.33
CA MET A 96 -30.16 39.32 9.22
C MET A 96 -31.12 40.08 8.31
N ASN A 97 -31.85 39.39 7.43
CA ASN A 97 -32.72 40.00 6.43
C ASN A 97 -34.21 39.69 6.67
N LEU A 98 -34.61 39.42 7.91
CA LEU A 98 -35.98 39.01 8.28
C LEU A 98 -37.07 40.05 7.95
N ASP A 99 -36.74 41.34 7.85
CA ASP A 99 -37.71 42.38 7.47
C ASP A 99 -37.83 42.53 5.95
N LEU A 100 -38.21 41.44 5.29
CA LEU A 100 -38.36 41.34 3.83
C LEU A 100 -39.51 42.21 3.28
N LYS A 101 -40.34 42.80 4.14
CA LYS A 101 -41.59 43.49 3.77
C LYS A 101 -41.38 44.86 3.14
N ASN A 102 -40.26 45.53 3.44
CA ASN A 102 -39.98 46.91 2.99
C ASN A 102 -38.82 47.01 2.00
N LEU A 103 -38.40 45.88 1.39
CA LEU A 103 -37.26 45.85 0.48
C LEU A 103 -37.69 46.09 -0.97
N THR A 104 -36.94 46.94 -1.67
CA THR A 104 -37.07 47.09 -3.13
C THR A 104 -36.68 45.77 -3.81
N ASN A 105 -37.34 45.41 -4.91
CA ASN A 105 -37.05 44.17 -5.68
C ASN A 105 -35.55 43.95 -5.96
N LEU A 106 -34.79 45.02 -6.23
CA LEU A 106 -33.35 44.97 -6.46
C LEU A 106 -32.54 44.60 -5.19
N GLN A 107 -32.97 45.06 -4.01
CA GLN A 107 -32.32 44.72 -2.75
C GLN A 107 -32.54 43.25 -2.40
N LEU A 108 -33.73 42.72 -2.69
CA LEU A 108 -34.05 41.30 -2.51
C LEU A 108 -33.15 40.41 -3.38
N ILE A 109 -33.00 40.76 -4.67
CA ILE A 109 -32.10 40.06 -5.59
C ILE A 109 -30.65 40.13 -5.12
N TYR A 110 -30.20 41.30 -4.64
CA TYR A 110 -28.84 41.47 -4.10
C TYR A 110 -28.57 40.59 -2.87
N ILE A 111 -29.48 40.57 -1.90
CA ILE A 111 -29.34 39.75 -0.68
C ILE A 111 -29.29 38.26 -1.04
N PHE A 112 -30.20 37.83 -1.92
CA PHE A 112 -30.26 36.44 -2.36
C PHE A 112 -28.99 36.00 -3.09
N THR A 113 -28.53 36.78 -4.07
CA THR A 113 -27.32 36.47 -4.85
C THR A 113 -26.06 36.48 -3.99
N ARG A 114 -25.91 37.44 -3.07
CA ARG A 114 -24.78 37.49 -2.13
C ARG A 114 -24.74 36.25 -1.22
N GLY A 115 -25.88 35.84 -0.67
CA GLY A 115 -25.99 34.64 0.16
C GLY A 115 -25.65 33.37 -0.63
N LEU A 116 -26.19 33.25 -1.85
CA LEU A 116 -25.94 32.13 -2.73
C LEU A 116 -24.44 32.01 -3.08
N VAL A 117 -23.79 33.12 -3.42
CA VAL A 117 -22.34 33.13 -3.71
C VAL A 117 -21.53 32.68 -2.49
N GLY A 118 -21.88 33.15 -1.29
CA GLY A 118 -21.20 32.74 -0.05
C GLY A 118 -21.33 31.24 0.23
N ILE A 119 -22.54 30.69 0.10
CA ILE A 119 -22.81 29.25 0.27
C ILE A 119 -22.07 28.44 -0.80
N ALA A 120 -22.08 28.89 -2.06
CA ALA A 120 -21.43 28.21 -3.16
C ALA A 120 -19.91 28.10 -2.96
N ILE A 121 -19.25 29.20 -2.55
CA ILE A 121 -17.80 29.20 -2.29
C ILE A 121 -17.43 28.26 -1.13
N LEU A 122 -18.17 28.32 -0.02
CA LEU A 122 -17.91 27.44 1.13
C LEU A 122 -18.18 25.97 0.82
N SER A 123 -19.24 25.69 0.06
CA SER A 123 -19.57 24.33 -0.39
C SER A 123 -18.50 23.79 -1.35
N TRP A 124 -18.00 24.62 -2.25
CA TRP A 124 -16.90 24.29 -3.15
C TRP A 124 -15.61 23.99 -2.39
N LEU A 125 -15.29 24.80 -1.38
CA LEU A 125 -14.11 24.58 -0.54
C LEU A 125 -14.23 23.28 0.26
N SER A 126 -15.39 23.02 0.85
CA SER A 126 -15.72 21.73 1.50
C SER A 126 -15.51 20.55 0.54
N TYR A 127 -16.00 20.66 -0.70
CA TYR A 127 -15.81 19.62 -1.72
C TYR A 127 -14.34 19.36 -2.04
N ILE A 128 -13.53 20.40 -2.24
CA ILE A 128 -12.09 20.24 -2.50
C ILE A 128 -11.41 19.52 -1.32
N CYS A 129 -11.72 19.92 -0.09
CA CYS A 129 -11.15 19.30 1.10
C CYS A 129 -11.52 17.82 1.21
N LEU A 130 -12.80 17.47 1.03
CA LEU A 130 -13.27 16.08 1.07
C LEU A 130 -12.72 15.24 -0.10
N SER A 131 -12.60 15.82 -1.29
CA SER A 131 -12.00 15.17 -2.46
C SER A 131 -10.52 14.85 -2.22
N ASN A 132 -9.76 15.79 -1.65
CA ASN A 132 -8.38 15.53 -1.26
C ASN A 132 -8.29 14.47 -0.16
N SER A 133 -9.13 14.54 0.88
CA SER A 133 -9.22 13.50 1.91
C SER A 133 -9.43 12.11 1.30
N LYS A 134 -10.37 11.96 0.35
CA LYS A 134 -10.61 10.70 -0.38
C LYS A 134 -9.35 10.18 -1.08
N LYS A 135 -8.57 11.06 -1.73
CA LYS A 135 -7.30 10.69 -2.39
C LYS A 135 -6.25 10.21 -1.40
N TYR A 136 -6.06 10.93 -0.30
CA TYR A 136 -5.14 10.53 0.77
C TYR A 136 -5.56 9.20 1.40
N THR A 137 -6.85 8.98 1.62
CA THR A 137 -7.39 7.70 2.11
C THR A 137 -7.12 6.57 1.14
N HIS A 138 -7.39 6.76 -0.15
CA HIS A 138 -7.12 5.73 -1.17
C HIS A 138 -5.64 5.35 -1.22
N GLU A 139 -4.74 6.34 -1.18
CA GLU A 139 -3.31 6.08 -1.14
C GLU A 139 -2.89 5.36 0.15
N SER A 140 -3.47 5.72 1.30
CA SER A 140 -3.16 5.07 2.58
C SER A 140 -3.57 3.59 2.61
N ILE A 141 -4.72 3.23 2.02
CA ILE A 141 -5.17 1.83 1.92
C ILE A 141 -4.20 1.05 1.03
N ARG A 142 -3.86 1.60 -0.14
CA ARG A 142 -2.91 0.99 -1.08
C ARG A 142 -1.53 0.78 -0.47
N ARG A 143 -1.06 1.72 0.35
CA ARG A 143 0.21 1.59 1.07
C ARG A 143 0.14 0.50 2.14
N LYS A 144 -0.97 0.41 2.87
CA LYS A 144 -1.23 -0.65 3.84
C LYS A 144 -1.20 -2.04 3.19
N ASP A 145 -1.77 -2.18 1.99
CA ASP A 145 -1.73 -3.43 1.23
C ASP A 145 -0.29 -3.79 0.80
N ARG A 146 0.49 -2.80 0.32
CA ARG A 146 1.93 -3.00 0.02
C ARG A 146 2.71 -3.46 1.25
N ARG A 147 2.48 -2.83 2.41
CA ARG A 147 3.10 -3.23 3.69
C ARG A 147 2.71 -4.66 4.08
N HIS A 148 1.44 -5.03 3.91
CA HIS A 148 0.96 -6.36 4.21
C HIS A 148 1.66 -7.41 3.34
N ALA A 149 1.79 -7.13 2.05
CA ALA A 149 2.54 -7.99 1.14
C ALA A 149 4.05 -7.99 1.45
N LEU A 150 4.62 -6.87 1.95
CA LEU A 150 6.03 -6.83 2.38
C LEU A 150 6.28 -7.73 3.60
N MET A 151 5.34 -7.75 4.53
CA MET A 151 5.40 -8.62 5.70
C MET A 151 5.32 -10.10 5.30
N PHE A 152 4.52 -10.45 4.29
CA PHE A 152 4.46 -11.82 3.77
C PHE A 152 5.81 -12.25 3.18
N GLY A 153 6.44 -11.40 2.36
CA GLY A 153 7.78 -11.67 1.82
C GLY A 153 8.85 -11.85 2.90
N GLN A 154 8.76 -11.06 3.97
CA GLN A 154 9.64 -11.22 5.15
C GLN A 154 9.50 -12.60 5.78
N VAL A 155 8.25 -13.03 6.04
CA VAL A 155 7.95 -14.32 6.65
C VAL A 155 8.39 -15.48 5.73
N PHE A 156 8.19 -15.34 4.42
CA PHE A 156 8.67 -16.33 3.45
C PHE A 156 10.19 -16.50 3.50
N LEU A 157 10.96 -15.40 3.51
CA LEU A 157 12.42 -15.46 3.62
C LEU A 157 12.90 -16.00 4.98
N GLN A 158 12.16 -15.75 6.05
CA GLN A 158 12.47 -16.31 7.38
C GLN A 158 12.24 -17.83 7.44
N ILE A 159 11.17 -18.34 6.83
CA ILE A 159 10.83 -19.78 6.87
C ILE A 159 11.63 -20.58 5.85
N TYR A 160 11.77 -20.05 4.63
CA TYR A 160 12.29 -20.78 3.48
C TYR A 160 13.61 -20.23 2.94
N GLY A 161 14.15 -19.12 3.45
CA GLY A 161 15.32 -18.46 2.87
C GLY A 161 16.58 -19.33 2.75
N SER A 162 16.72 -20.39 3.55
CA SER A 162 17.83 -21.35 3.46
C SER A 162 17.66 -22.45 2.42
N THR A 163 16.42 -22.69 1.97
CA THR A 163 16.03 -23.83 1.12
C THR A 163 15.33 -23.41 -0.17
N ALA A 164 14.85 -22.17 -0.25
CA ALA A 164 14.16 -21.62 -1.41
C ALA A 164 15.14 -21.40 -2.56
N THR A 165 14.73 -21.84 -3.75
CA THR A 165 15.46 -21.54 -4.98
C THR A 165 15.18 -20.12 -5.44
N LYS A 166 16.00 -19.61 -6.36
CA LYS A 166 15.81 -18.28 -6.93
C LYS A 166 14.46 -18.18 -7.66
N GLU A 167 14.04 -19.27 -8.27
CA GLU A 167 12.77 -19.42 -9.00
C GLU A 167 11.58 -19.31 -8.04
N ASP A 168 11.62 -19.98 -6.88
CA ASP A 168 10.58 -19.89 -5.85
C ASP A 168 10.45 -18.46 -5.30
N ALA A 169 11.58 -17.78 -5.08
CA ALA A 169 11.59 -16.40 -4.64
C ALA A 169 10.98 -15.47 -5.70
N ILE A 170 11.32 -15.65 -6.98
CA ILE A 170 10.75 -14.86 -8.07
C ILE A 170 9.23 -15.06 -8.18
N GLU A 171 8.74 -16.28 -8.02
CA GLU A 171 7.30 -16.58 -8.05
C GLU A 171 6.56 -15.86 -6.92
N VAL A 172 7.10 -15.88 -5.70
CA VAL A 172 6.51 -15.22 -4.53
C VAL A 172 6.59 -13.69 -4.61
N PHE A 173 7.69 -13.13 -5.12
CA PHE A 173 7.91 -11.68 -5.18
C PHE A 173 7.34 -11.01 -6.45
N LYS A 174 7.00 -11.78 -7.48
CA LYS A 174 6.36 -11.26 -8.72
C LYS A 174 5.06 -10.52 -8.42
N ASP A 175 4.22 -11.08 -7.55
CA ASP A 175 2.89 -10.53 -7.25
C ASP A 175 2.93 -9.46 -6.15
N TRP A 176 4.10 -9.24 -5.57
CA TRP A 176 4.30 -8.26 -4.50
C TRP A 176 4.47 -6.82 -5.02
N ASN A 177 5.10 -6.67 -6.19
CA ASN A 177 5.30 -5.38 -6.83
C ASN A 177 4.03 -4.92 -7.55
N ILE A 178 2.95 -4.72 -6.81
CA ILE A 178 1.74 -4.08 -7.33
C ILE A 178 1.99 -2.57 -7.36
N SER A 179 2.76 -2.14 -8.35
CA SER A 179 2.92 -0.74 -8.73
C SER A 179 1.64 -0.28 -9.43
N GLY A 180 0.57 -0.08 -8.66
CA GLY A 180 -0.66 0.53 -9.18
C GLY A 180 -0.46 2.01 -9.50
N ASP A 181 -1.33 2.56 -10.35
CA ASP A 181 -1.42 4.00 -10.58
C ASP A 181 -1.75 4.77 -9.29
N SER A 182 -1.13 5.93 -9.10
CA SER A 182 -1.30 6.76 -7.91
C SER A 182 -2.71 7.35 -7.85
N ALA A 183 -3.30 7.46 -6.65
CA ALA A 183 -4.53 8.24 -6.48
C ALA A 183 -4.38 9.73 -6.88
N PHE A 184 -3.13 10.17 -7.07
CA PHE A 184 -2.74 11.50 -7.51
C PHE A 184 -2.35 11.59 -9.00
N SER A 185 -2.30 10.47 -9.74
CA SER A 185 -2.01 10.49 -11.20
C SER A 185 -3.26 10.74 -12.06
N GLY A 186 -4.46 10.53 -11.50
CA GLY A 186 -5.73 10.86 -12.16
C GLY A 186 -6.01 12.37 -12.18
N GLN A 187 -6.58 12.86 -13.29
CA GLN A 187 -7.09 14.24 -13.37
C GLN A 187 -7.96 14.54 -12.14
N THR A 188 -7.71 15.68 -11.51
CA THR A 188 -8.50 16.20 -10.39
C THR A 188 -9.99 16.12 -10.78
N GLU A 189 -10.79 15.32 -10.05
CA GLU A 189 -12.25 15.27 -10.19
C GLU A 189 -12.79 16.71 -10.03
N GLN A 190 -12.94 17.41 -11.15
CA GLN A 190 -13.43 18.78 -11.14
C GLN A 190 -14.83 18.75 -10.54
N PRO A 191 -15.16 19.69 -9.64
CA PRO A 191 -16.51 19.79 -9.12
C PRO A 191 -17.50 19.85 -10.30
N PRO A 192 -18.66 19.21 -10.18
CA PRO A 192 -19.62 19.13 -11.27
C PRO A 192 -19.93 20.54 -11.77
N SER A 193 -19.47 20.83 -12.99
CA SER A 193 -19.69 22.11 -13.65
C SER A 193 -21.19 22.29 -13.90
N PHE A 194 -21.66 23.54 -13.95
CA PHE A 194 -23.02 23.84 -14.41
C PHE A 194 -23.34 23.19 -15.76
N ALA A 195 -22.33 22.99 -16.63
CA ALA A 195 -22.48 22.25 -17.88
C ALA A 195 -22.82 20.77 -17.67
N SER A 196 -22.20 20.11 -16.69
CA SER A 196 -22.47 18.72 -16.32
C SER A 196 -23.88 18.57 -15.76
N PHE A 197 -24.33 19.53 -14.95
CA PHE A 197 -25.71 19.59 -14.45
C PHE A 197 -26.72 19.83 -15.57
N LEU A 198 -26.47 20.78 -16.47
CA LEU A 198 -27.34 21.04 -17.63
C LEU A 198 -27.42 19.83 -18.56
N ASN A 199 -26.31 19.12 -18.79
CA ASN A 199 -26.30 17.88 -19.55
C ASN A 199 -27.10 16.78 -18.84
N THR A 200 -26.93 16.60 -17.52
CA THR A 200 -27.71 15.63 -16.75
C THR A 200 -29.21 15.93 -16.76
N ILE A 201 -29.58 17.21 -16.70
CA ILE A 201 -30.97 17.67 -16.81
C ILE A 201 -31.49 17.43 -18.22
N LYS A 202 -30.72 17.79 -19.26
CA LYS A 202 -31.07 17.57 -20.66
C LYS A 202 -31.25 16.09 -20.97
N ASP A 203 -30.38 15.23 -20.44
CA ASP A 203 -30.46 13.78 -20.62
C ASP A 203 -31.70 13.21 -19.93
N LYS A 204 -32.03 13.67 -18.71
CA LYS A 204 -33.29 13.29 -18.04
C LYS A 204 -34.54 13.78 -18.79
N VAL A 205 -34.50 14.99 -19.35
CA VAL A 205 -35.61 15.55 -20.16
C VAL A 205 -35.76 14.79 -21.48
N LYS A 206 -34.66 14.40 -22.13
CA LYS A 206 -34.66 13.63 -23.37
C LYS A 206 -35.21 12.21 -23.17
N VAL A 207 -34.85 11.56 -22.06
CA VAL A 207 -35.40 10.24 -21.69
C VAL A 207 -36.90 10.33 -21.38
N THR A 208 -37.37 11.42 -20.79
CA THR A 208 -38.81 11.61 -20.50
C THR A 208 -39.63 12.00 -21.75
N GLY A 209 -38.98 12.51 -22.79
CA GLY A 209 -39.61 12.90 -24.06
C GLY A 209 -39.83 11.75 -25.05
N SER A 210 -39.02 10.67 -25.00
CA SER A 210 -39.19 9.51 -25.89
C SER A 210 -40.33 8.59 -25.50
N ASP A 211 -40.86 8.70 -24.27
CA ASP A 211 -41.92 7.82 -23.76
C ASP A 211 -43.33 8.38 -24.01
N LYS A 212 -43.47 9.46 -24.81
CA LYS A 212 -44.76 10.10 -25.13
C LYS A 212 -45.16 10.08 -26.60
N GLU A 213 -44.44 9.37 -27.47
CA GLU A 213 -44.76 9.30 -28.91
C GLU A 213 -45.29 7.94 -29.39
N THR A 214 -45.73 7.08 -28.48
CA THR A 214 -46.55 5.91 -28.81
C THR A 214 -47.72 5.80 -27.85
N ASP A 215 -48.81 6.49 -28.19
CA ASP A 215 -50.20 6.09 -27.95
C ASP A 215 -51.10 6.81 -28.96
#